data_AF-N8VSL9-F1
#
_entry.id   AF-N8VSL9-F1
#
_cell.length_a   1.000
_cell.length_b   1.000
_cell.length_c   1.000
_cell.angle_alpha   90.00
_cell.angle_beta   90.00
_cell.angle_gamma   90.00
#
_symmetry.space_group_name_H-M   'P 1'
#
loop_
_entity.id
_entity.type
_entity.pdbx_description
1 polymer ?
#
loop_
_entity_poly.entity_id
_entity_poly.type
_entity_poly.pdbx_seq_one_letter_code
_entity_poly.pdbx_strand_id
1 'polypeptide(L)' 'MSEQAKKYRVIGYSQTRYNEEMWTFEWKSKAATIFQCDTLDEALNQVKFISENHHDCTRFEIVRGEWY' A
#
# COMPACT_ATOMS: atom_id res chain seq x y z
N MET A 1 12.12 -15.23 -19.01
CA MET A 1 11.16 -14.12 -19.18
C MET A 1 11.66 -12.99 -18.29
N SER A 2 12.02 -11.84 -18.85
CA SER A 2 12.45 -10.69 -18.03
C SER A 2 11.24 -10.15 -17.27
N GLU A 3 11.26 -10.15 -15.95
CA GLU A 3 10.27 -9.43 -15.13
C GLU A 3 10.27 -7.97 -15.58
N GLN A 4 9.16 -7.54 -16.17
CA GLN A 4 9.01 -6.17 -16.62
C GLN A 4 8.69 -5.32 -15.39
N ALA A 5 9.58 -4.38 -15.09
CA ALA A 5 9.44 -3.52 -13.92
C ALA A 5 8.09 -2.80 -13.92
N LYS A 6 7.36 -2.89 -12.80
CA LYS A 6 6.11 -2.18 -12.57
C LYS A 6 6.37 -0.79 -12.02
N LYS A 7 5.57 0.18 -12.46
CA LYS A 7 5.79 1.60 -12.14
C LYS A 7 5.19 2.05 -10.81
N TYR A 8 4.19 1.33 -10.34
CA TYR A 8 3.45 1.65 -9.13
C TYR A 8 3.33 0.41 -8.26
N ARG A 9 3.38 0.61 -6.95
CA ARG A 9 3.01 -0.41 -5.97
C ARG A 9 2.03 0.15 -4.96
N VAL A 10 1.13 -0.70 -4.48
CA VAL A 10 0.20 -0.42 -3.39
C VAL A 10 0.68 -1.12 -2.13
N ILE A 11 0.82 -0.36 -1.05
CA ILE A 11 1.18 -0.85 0.28
C ILE A 11 0.00 -0.55 1.23
N GLY A 12 -0.42 -1.56 1.99
CA GLY A 12 -1.43 -1.41 3.03
C GLY A 12 -0.79 -1.43 4.41
N TYR A 13 -1.32 -0.63 5.31
CA TYR A 13 -0.86 -0.47 6.68
C TYR A 13 -1.99 -0.72 7.66
N SER A 14 -1.64 -1.37 8.76
CA SER A 14 -2.48 -1.49 9.95
C SER A 14 -1.97 -0.52 11.01
N GLN A 15 -2.89 0.13 11.71
CA GLN A 15 -2.55 0.95 12.88
C GLN A 15 -2.18 0.02 14.04
N THR A 16 -1.01 0.22 14.65
CA THR A 16 -0.53 -0.63 15.74
C THR A 16 -0.66 0.03 17.10
N ARG A 17 -0.31 1.32 17.20
CA ARG A 17 -0.28 2.03 18.49
C ARG A 17 -0.50 3.52 18.29
N TYR A 18 -1.08 4.20 19.28
CA TYR A 18 -1.05 5.64 19.39
C TYR A 18 0.13 6.08 20.25
N ASN A 19 0.96 6.98 19.73
CA ASN A 19 2.07 7.59 20.43
C ASN A 19 1.61 8.96 20.97
N GLU A 20 1.37 9.01 22.28
CA GLU A 20 0.85 10.20 22.98
C GLU A 20 1.84 11.35 23.05
N GLU A 21 3.15 11.08 23.09
CA GLU A 21 4.20 12.10 23.17
C GLU A 21 4.30 12.89 21.85
N MET A 22 4.20 12.18 20.73
CA MET A 22 4.28 12.77 19.39
C MET A 22 2.90 13.08 18.79
N TRP A 23 1.81 12.72 19.47
CA TRP A 23 0.44 12.83 18.95
C TRP A 23 0.28 12.17 17.56
N THR A 24 0.96 11.04 17.35
CA THR A 24 0.97 10.32 16.06
C THR A 24 0.51 8.88 16.22
N PHE A 25 0.06 8.28 15.12
CA PHE A 25 -0.20 6.85 15.04
C PHE A 25 1.01 6.12 14.47
N GLU A 26 1.37 5.01 15.08
CA GLU A 26 2.31 4.04 14.54
C GLU A 26 1.58 3.12 13.55
N TRP A 27 2.21 2.92 12.40
CA TRP A 27 1.66 2.14 11.29
C TRP A 27 2.63 1.01 10.95
N LYS A 28 2.11 -0.21 10.83
CA LYS A 28 2.88 -1.36 10.37
C LYS A 28 2.36 -1.80 9.01
N SER A 29 3.25 -1.88 8.02
CA SER A 29 2.89 -2.41 6.71
C SER A 29 2.52 -3.88 6.84
N LYS A 30 1.40 -4.27 6.21
CA LYS A 30 0.90 -5.64 6.28
C LYS A 30 1.67 -6.58 5.33
N ALA A 31 2.20 -6.04 4.24
CA ALA A 31 3.08 -6.73 3.30
C ALA A 31 4.03 -5.71 2.63
N ALA A 32 5.20 -6.16 2.17
CA ALA A 32 6.15 -5.29 1.45
C ALA A 32 5.52 -4.67 0.18
N THR A 33 4.60 -5.39 -0.47
CA THR A 33 3.79 -4.92 -1.59
C THR A 33 2.52 -5.78 -1.70
N ILE A 34 1.35 -5.14 -1.77
CA ILE A 34 0.06 -5.84 -1.93
C ILE A 34 -0.27 -5.99 -3.42
N PHE A 35 0.06 -4.98 -4.23
CA PHE A 35 -0.19 -4.97 -5.66
C PHE A 35 0.84 -4.12 -6.40
N GLN A 36 1.14 -4.47 -7.66
CA GLN A 36 1.99 -3.69 -8.55
C GLN A 36 1.33 -3.51 -9.92
N CYS A 37 1.48 -2.34 -10.52
CA CYS A 37 0.88 -2.01 -11.80
C CYS A 37 1.68 -0.93 -12.56
N ASP A 38 1.28 -0.66 -13.79
CA ASP A 38 2.01 0.25 -14.68
C ASP A 38 1.42 1.66 -14.72
N THR A 39 0.19 1.81 -14.26
CA THR A 39 -0.53 3.09 -14.26
C THR A 39 -1.04 3.47 -12.86
N LEU A 40 -1.21 4.77 -12.63
CA LEU A 40 -1.82 5.28 -11.40
C LEU A 40 -3.32 4.91 -11.33
N ASP A 41 -4.00 4.86 -12.47
CA ASP A 41 -5.43 4.53 -12.52
C ASP A 41 -5.70 3.10 -12.04
N GLU A 42 -4.90 2.13 -12.50
CA GLU A 42 -4.92 0.76 -12.00
C GLU A 42 -4.65 0.70 -10.49
N ALA A 43 -3.68 1.47 -9.99
CA ALA A 43 -3.36 1.51 -8.57
C ALA A 43 -4.55 2.03 -7.73
N LEU A 44 -5.22 3.09 -8.19
CA LEU A 44 -6.39 3.67 -7.52
C LEU A 44 -7.58 2.71 -7.53
N ASN A 45 -7.87 2.09 -8.68
CA ASN A 45 -8.92 1.08 -8.79
C ASN A 45 -8.64 -0.11 -7.87
N GLN A 46 -7.37 -0.53 -7.76
CA GLN A 46 -7.00 -1.61 -6.88
C GLN A 46 -7.08 -1.23 -5.40
N VAL A 47 -6.76 0.01 -5.01
CA VAL A 47 -6.93 0.47 -3.62
C VAL A 47 -8.38 0.31 -3.17
N LYS A 48 -9.35 0.64 -4.02
CA LYS A 48 -10.77 0.41 -3.72
C LYS A 48 -11.04 -1.06 -3.41
N PHE A 49 -10.64 -1.95 -4.31
CA PHE A 49 -10.83 -3.40 -4.12
C PHE A 49 -10.12 -3.92 -2.86
N ILE A 50 -8.87 -3.52 -2.62
CA ILE A 50 -8.11 -3.94 -1.44
C ILE A 50 -8.79 -3.43 -0.17
N SER A 51 -9.27 -2.19 -0.14
CA SER A 51 -9.93 -1.62 1.05
C SER A 51 -11.20 -2.37 1.45
N GLU A 52 -11.92 -2.93 0.47
CA GLU A 52 -13.14 -3.72 0.70
C GLU A 52 -12.83 -5.16 1.15
N ASN A 53 -11.65 -5.70 0.82
CA ASN A 53 -11.28 -7.11 1.09
C ASN A 53 -10.23 -7.28 2.21
N HIS A 54 -9.53 -6.22 2.60
CA HIS A 54 -8.51 -6.21 3.65
C HIS A 54 -8.89 -5.20 4.75
N HIS A 55 -9.91 -5.54 5.54
CA HIS A 55 -10.50 -4.65 6.56
C HIS A 55 -9.54 -4.20 7.66
N ASP A 56 -8.41 -4.87 7.83
CA ASP A 56 -7.39 -4.53 8.81
C ASP A 56 -6.37 -3.51 8.27
N CYS A 57 -6.35 -3.27 6.96
CA CYS A 57 -5.61 -2.16 6.36
C CYS A 57 -6.43 -0.88 6.49
N THR A 58 -6.02 0.01 7.38
CA THR A 58 -6.69 1.29 7.62
C THR A 58 -5.99 2.48 6.95
N ARG A 59 -4.84 2.26 6.33
CA ARG A 59 -4.12 3.23 5.49
C ARG A 59 -3.51 2.54 4.26
N PHE A 60 -3.54 3.23 3.12
CA PHE A 60 -2.94 2.77 1.87
C PHE A 60 -1.97 3.81 1.33
N GLU A 61 -0.88 3.36 0.73
CA GLU A 61 0.08 4.19 0.01
C GLU A 61 0.29 3.66 -1.40
N ILE A 62 0.21 4.55 -2.38
CA ILE A 62 0.61 4.28 -3.75
C ILE A 62 2.00 4.87 -3.94
N VAL A 63 2.99 4.03 -4.22
CA VAL A 63 4.38 4.45 -4.39
C VAL A 63 4.77 4.31 -5.86
N ARG A 64 5.22 5.40 -6.47
CA ARG A 64 5.79 5.40 -7.84
C ARG A 64 7.28 5.08 -7.78
N GLY A 65 7.74 4.17 -8.64
CA GLY A 65 9.14 3.73 -8.72
C GLY A 65 9.34 2.72 -9.85
N GLU A 66 10.47 2.03 -9.86
CA GLU A 66 10.68 0.84 -10.71
C GLU A 66 10.76 -0.37 -9.79
N TRP A 67 9.80 -1.29 -9.92
CA TRP A 67 9.65 -2.44 -9.03
C TRP A 67 9.76 -3.73 -9.83
N TYR A 68 10.70 -4.60 -9.45
CA TYR A 68 10.90 -5.93 -10.02
C TYR A 68 10.20 -6.99 -9.17
#